data_AF-A0A291Q7K9-F1
#
_entry.id   AF-A0A291Q7K9-F1
#
_cell.length_a   1.000
_cell.length_b   1.000
_cell.length_c   1.000
_cell.angle_alpha   90.00
_cell.angle_beta   90.00
_cell.angle_gamma   90.00
#
_symmetry.space_group_name_H-M   'P 1'
#
loop_
_entity.id
_entity.type
_entity.pdbx_description
1 polymer ?
#
loop_
_entity_poly.entity_id
_entity_poly.type
_entity_poly.pdbx_seq_one_letter_code
_entity_poly.pdbx_strand_id
1 'polypeptide(L)' 'MPASIIGEVDHLSDAAAIRNRAALRTLLDCPSCGSSHVAQVLGDNGGVSYVCTACGHSWS' A
#
# COMPACT_ATOMS: atom_id res chain seq x y z
N MET A 1 -41.95 -6.79 17.60
CA MET A 1 -40.55 -6.97 18.07
C MET A 1 -39.92 -8.10 17.25
N PRO A 2 -38.64 -8.03 16.79
CA PRO A 2 -37.70 -6.91 16.73
C PRO A 2 -37.26 -6.58 15.28
N ALA A 3 -36.38 -5.58 15.19
CA ALA A 3 -36.00 -4.81 14.01
C ALA A 3 -35.03 -5.52 13.04
N SER A 4 -35.16 -5.18 11.75
CA SER A 4 -34.13 -5.38 10.74
C SER A 4 -32.86 -4.60 11.11
N ILE A 5 -31.76 -5.30 11.23
CA ILE A 5 -30.40 -4.76 11.25
C ILE A 5 -29.60 -5.53 10.19
N ILE A 6 -29.79 -5.13 8.94
CA ILE A 6 -28.76 -5.34 7.93
C ILE A 6 -27.76 -4.23 8.21
N GLY A 7 -26.75 -4.55 9.01
CA GLY A 7 -25.63 -3.66 9.27
C GLY A 7 -24.85 -3.48 7.98
N GLU A 8 -25.05 -2.32 7.36
CA GLU A 8 -24.26 -1.80 6.25
C GLU A 8 -22.80 -1.63 6.68
N VAL A 9 -21.95 -2.56 6.27
CA VAL A 9 -20.49 -2.49 6.40
C VAL A 9 -19.85 -2.74 5.03
N ASP A 10 -20.26 -1.99 4.00
CA ASP A 10 -19.63 -2.06 2.68
C ASP A 10 -19.20 -0.70 2.12
N HIS A 11 -19.20 0.36 2.93
CA HIS A 11 -18.76 1.69 2.48
C HIS A 11 -17.44 2.15 3.09
N LEU A 12 -16.85 1.38 4.02
CA LEU A 12 -15.52 1.64 4.59
C LEU A 12 -14.38 0.95 3.80
N SER A 13 -14.72 -0.07 3.00
CA SER A 13 -13.75 -0.88 2.26
C SER A 13 -13.22 -0.19 1.00
N ASP A 14 -14.02 0.65 0.33
CA ASP A 14 -13.61 1.28 -0.94
C ASP A 14 -12.66 2.47 -0.73
N ALA A 15 -12.91 3.32 0.28
CA ALA A 15 -11.99 4.41 0.63
C ALA A 15 -10.65 3.91 1.18
N ALA A 16 -10.67 2.83 1.98
CA ALA A 16 -9.45 2.14 2.40
C ALA A 16 -8.72 1.51 1.21
N ALA A 17 -9.43 0.85 0.29
CA ALA A 17 -8.84 0.28 -0.93
C ALA A 17 -8.31 1.36 -1.90
N ILE A 18 -8.95 2.52 -2.02
CA ILE A 18 -8.46 3.65 -2.84
C ILE A 18 -7.25 4.29 -2.18
N ARG A 19 -7.25 4.51 -0.86
CA ARG A 19 -6.05 4.96 -0.13
C ARG A 19 -4.92 3.95 -0.21
N ASN A 20 -5.23 2.66 -0.13
CA ASN A 20 -4.25 1.58 -0.25
C ASN A 20 -3.71 1.51 -1.68
N ARG A 21 -4.54 1.66 -2.72
CA ARG A 21 -4.10 1.75 -4.12
C ARG A 21 -3.31 3.03 -4.43
N ALA A 22 -3.69 4.15 -3.85
CA ALA A 22 -2.97 5.42 -3.96
C ALA A 22 -1.62 5.33 -3.24
N ALA A 23 -1.59 4.79 -2.02
CA ALA A 23 -0.37 4.49 -1.29
C ALA A 23 0.48 3.43 -1.99
N LEU A 24 -0.12 2.43 -2.66
CA LEU A 24 0.60 1.46 -3.49
C LEU A 24 1.27 2.15 -4.67
N ARG A 25 0.59 3.11 -5.30
CA ARG A 25 1.16 3.96 -6.35
C ARG A 25 2.27 4.86 -5.81
N THR A 26 2.10 5.42 -4.62
CA THR A 26 3.16 6.20 -3.95
C THR A 26 4.31 5.31 -3.46
N LEU A 27 4.10 4.01 -3.26
CA LEU A 27 5.13 3.01 -2.96
C LEU A 27 5.90 2.58 -4.23
N LEU A 28 5.33 2.78 -5.43
CA LEU A 28 6.08 2.60 -6.68
C LEU A 28 7.04 3.77 -6.96
N ASP A 29 6.81 4.93 -6.32
CA ASP A 29 7.70 6.08 -6.37
C ASP A 29 8.55 6.17 -5.09
N CYS A 30 9.82 6.54 -5.22
CA CYS A 30 10.69 6.66 -4.06
C CYS A 30 10.30 7.87 -3.20
N PRO A 31 9.99 7.71 -1.90
CA PRO A 31 9.60 8.83 -1.04
C PRO A 31 10.75 9.83 -0.77
N SER A 32 12.01 9.45 -1.01
CA SER A 32 13.16 10.34 -0.85
C SER A 32 13.43 11.24 -2.05
N CYS A 33 13.19 10.77 -3.28
CA CYS A 33 13.58 11.49 -4.50
C CYS A 33 12.51 11.57 -5.59
N GLY A 34 11.37 10.93 -5.39
CA GLY A 34 10.25 10.88 -6.35
C GLY A 34 10.50 10.01 -7.58
N SER A 35 11.57 9.21 -7.63
CA SER A 35 11.85 8.34 -8.78
C SER A 35 10.98 7.08 -8.75
N SER A 36 10.41 6.71 -9.89
CA SER A 36 9.65 5.47 -10.08
C SER A 36 10.54 4.22 -10.23
N HIS A 37 11.86 4.37 -10.21
CA HIS A 37 12.80 3.25 -10.29
C HIS A 37 12.95 2.57 -8.92
N VAL A 38 12.03 1.65 -8.62
CA VAL A 38 11.96 0.91 -7.36
C VAL A 38 11.99 -0.59 -7.62
N ALA A 39 12.87 -1.30 -6.90
CA ALA A 39 12.94 -2.75 -6.88
C ALA A 39 12.25 -3.28 -5.61
N GLN A 40 11.40 -4.28 -5.77
CA GLN A 40 10.81 -5.03 -4.67
C GLN A 40 11.73 -6.21 -4.32
N VAL A 41 12.04 -6.37 -3.04
CA VAL A 41 12.85 -7.45 -2.47
C VAL A 41 11.95 -8.29 -1.58
N LEU A 42 11.85 -9.58 -1.86
CA LEU A 42 11.15 -10.54 -1.00
C LEU A 42 12.15 -11.09 0.03
N GLY A 43 11.88 -10.86 1.31
CA GLY A 43 12.66 -11.41 2.40
C GLY A 43 12.30 -12.86 2.70
N ASP A 44 13.20 -13.57 3.38
CA ASP A 44 13.06 -15.01 3.66
C ASP A 44 11.84 -15.37 4.51
N ASN A 45 11.32 -14.40 5.28
CA ASN A 45 10.11 -14.54 6.09
C ASN A 45 8.81 -14.21 5.33
N GLY A 46 8.87 -14.01 4.01
CA GLY A 46 7.74 -13.54 3.21
C GLY A 46 7.42 -12.05 3.38
N GLY A 47 8.29 -11.30 4.07
CA GLY A 47 8.21 -9.85 4.16
C GLY A 47 8.63 -9.20 2.85
N VAL A 48 8.04 -8.04 2.54
CA VAL A 48 8.39 -7.25 1.36
C VAL A 48 9.24 -6.07 1.80
N SER A 49 10.28 -5.76 1.03
CA SER A 49 11.05 -4.53 1.15
C SER A 49 11.19 -3.90 -0.22
N TYR A 50 11.46 -2.61 -0.25
CA TYR A 50 11.59 -1.83 -1.45
C TYR A 50 12.91 -1.07 -1.42
N VAL A 51 13.56 -0.98 -2.57
CA VAL A 51 14.82 -0.24 -2.75
C VAL A 51 14.71 0.61 -4.00
N CYS A 52 14.95 1.91 -3.87
CA CYS A 52 15.07 2.78 -5.03
C CYS A 52 16.43 2.58 -5.71
N THR A 53 16.43 2.18 -6.97
CA THR A 53 17.67 1.96 -7.74
C THR A 53 18.26 3.26 -8.29
N ALA A 54 17.52 4.38 -8.20
CA ALA A 54 18.02 5.70 -8.57
C ALA A 54 18.80 6.40 -7.45
N CYS A 55 18.37 6.30 -6.18
CA CYS A 55 18.99 7.01 -5.06
C CYS A 55 19.47 6.11 -3.90
N GLY A 56 19.14 4.81 -3.91
CA GLY A 56 19.55 3.86 -2.88
C GLY A 56 18.70 3.86 -1.60
N HIS A 57 17.61 4.64 -1.55
CA HIS A 57 16.73 4.65 -0.38
C HIS A 57 15.97 3.32 -0.25
N SER A 58 15.93 2.74 0.95
CA SER A 58 15.27 1.47 1.25
C SER A 58 14.18 1.61 2.32
N TRP A 59 13.06 0.91 2.17
CA TRP A 59 11.96 0.86 3.14
C TRP A 59 11.24 -0.50 3.13
N SER A 60 10.44 -0.78 4.16
CA SER A 60 9.65 -2.02 4.32
C SER A 60 8.15 -1.72 4.35
#